data_AF-A0A8D2JXH8-F1
#
_entry.id   AF-A0A8D2JXH8-F1
#
_cell.length_a   1.000
_cell.length_b   1.000
_cell.length_c   1.000
_cell.angle_alpha   90.00
_cell.angle_beta   90.00
_cell.angle_gamma   90.00
#
_symmetry.space_group_name_H-M   'P 1'
#
loop_
_entity.id
_entity.type
_entity.pdbx_description
1 polymer ?
#
loop_
_entity_poly.entity_id
_entity_poly.type
_entity_poly.pdbx_seq_one_letter_code
_entity_poly.pdbx_strand_id
1 'polypeptide(L)'
;MIPCGRLINKNEKQDDKLVMFTNQSEDSERCESMELDKKIQDLIERNASPHPKGFTLQAMPTHRNLCSPKTPGKTASMAHFVQGTSRMTAAERSTEHNECGESSTRKNLTNSLEQKIRCLEKQRKELLEVNQQWDQQFRSMKELYERKVAELKTKLDAAERFLSLREKERHERQREDDRQREDDRQRDLTRDRLQREEKEKERLNEELHELKEENKLLKEKNALVNEEKEHYECEIKRLNKVLQDALNFKCSFSEDCLRKSRVEFCHEEMRTEMEVLKQQVQIYEEDFKKERSDRERLNQEKEELQQINETSQSQLNRLNSQIKACQMEKEKLEKQLKQMYFPTCNCGLVFHLQDPWLPTGAGAVQKRREHPVSPQK
;
A
#
# COMPACT_ATOMS: atom_id res chain seq x y z
N MET A 1 -15.40 -21.27 59.37
CA MET A 1 -16.72 -21.66 59.95
C MET A 1 -17.76 -20.72 59.38
N ILE A 2 -18.93 -21.20 58.95
CA ILE A 2 -19.96 -20.40 58.25
C ILE A 2 -21.34 -20.84 58.76
N PRO A 3 -22.27 -19.90 59.01
CA PRO A 3 -23.57 -19.92 58.31
C PRO A 3 -23.85 -18.54 57.68
N CYS A 4 -24.17 -18.38 56.39
CA CYS A 4 -25.14 -19.03 55.49
C CYS A 4 -26.62 -18.66 55.77
N GLY A 5 -27.13 -17.69 55.01
CA GLY A 5 -28.56 -17.49 54.76
C GLY A 5 -28.85 -16.14 54.09
N ARG A 6 -29.82 -16.01 53.17
CA ARG A 6 -30.48 -17.01 52.31
C ARG A 6 -31.06 -16.27 51.10
N LEU A 7 -30.93 -16.83 49.90
CA LEU A 7 -31.57 -16.31 48.69
C LEU A 7 -33.10 -16.43 48.76
N ILE A 8 -33.82 -15.35 48.43
CA ILE A 8 -35.17 -15.41 47.85
C ILE A 8 -35.20 -14.47 46.65
N ASN A 9 -35.55 -15.01 45.49
CA ASN A 9 -35.80 -14.28 44.25
C ASN A 9 -37.32 -14.16 44.06
N LYS A 10 -37.81 -12.96 43.71
CA LYS A 10 -39.14 -12.76 43.13
C LYS A 10 -39.08 -11.72 42.03
N ASN A 11 -39.05 -12.18 40.77
CA ASN A 11 -39.53 -11.39 39.65
C ASN A 11 -41.05 -11.23 39.78
N GLU A 12 -41.57 -10.02 39.62
CA GLU A 12 -42.84 -9.83 38.94
C GLU A 12 -42.83 -8.50 38.18
N LYS A 13 -43.58 -8.42 37.08
CA LYS A 13 -43.49 -7.30 36.13
C LYS A 13 -44.48 -6.20 36.50
N GLN A 14 -44.07 -4.94 36.36
CA GLN A 14 -44.95 -3.91 35.83
C GLN A 14 -44.22 -3.20 34.69
N ASP A 15 -44.83 -3.24 33.49
CA ASP A 15 -44.42 -2.43 32.36
C ASP A 15 -44.94 -1.01 32.58
N ASP A 16 -44.06 -0.01 32.63
CA ASP A 16 -44.47 1.39 32.54
C ASP A 16 -43.91 2.03 31.26
N LYS A 17 -44.82 2.59 30.45
CA LYS A 17 -44.52 3.06 29.11
C LYS A 17 -43.77 4.39 29.16
N LEU A 18 -42.52 4.41 28.72
CA LEU A 18 -41.91 5.65 28.25
C LEU A 18 -42.55 6.04 26.90
N VAL A 19 -43.68 6.74 26.95
CA VAL A 19 -44.37 7.23 25.75
C VAL A 19 -43.56 8.38 25.16
N MET A 20 -42.83 8.09 24.08
CA MET A 20 -42.16 9.08 23.25
C MET A 20 -43.21 9.95 22.55
N PHE A 21 -43.62 11.06 23.18
CA PHE A 21 -44.52 12.02 22.55
C PHE A 21 -43.78 12.85 21.49
N THR A 22 -44.26 12.72 20.25
CA THR A 22 -43.70 13.38 19.07
C THR A 22 -44.24 14.80 18.90
N ASN A 23 -43.35 15.79 19.07
CA ASN A 23 -43.38 17.04 18.32
C ASN A 23 -42.17 16.95 17.36
N GLN A 24 -42.33 16.86 16.04
CA GLN A 24 -42.82 17.93 15.16
C GLN A 24 -42.08 19.23 15.46
N SER A 25 -40.87 19.46 14.92
CA SER A 25 -40.48 19.62 13.51
C SER A 25 -41.02 20.91 12.88
N GLU A 26 -40.40 22.04 13.22
CA GLU A 26 -40.48 23.29 12.45
C GLU A 26 -39.27 24.20 12.79
N ASP A 27 -38.06 23.64 12.69
CA ASP A 27 -36.83 24.47 12.69
C ASP A 27 -36.84 25.36 11.43
N SER A 28 -36.89 26.67 11.65
CA SER A 28 -37.14 27.66 10.60
C SER A 28 -36.02 27.70 9.56
N GLU A 29 -36.39 27.30 8.33
CA GLU A 29 -35.82 27.69 7.03
C GLU A 29 -34.34 28.13 7.03
N ARG A 30 -33.46 27.23 7.46
CA ARG A 30 -32.02 27.32 7.19
C ARG A 30 -31.84 27.36 5.66
N CYS A 31 -31.36 28.48 5.11
CA CYS A 31 -31.23 28.65 3.67
C CYS A 31 -30.18 27.69 3.06
N GLU A 32 -30.61 26.49 2.69
CA GLU A 32 -29.79 25.56 1.91
C GLU A 32 -29.49 26.17 0.55
N SER A 33 -28.21 26.48 0.32
CA SER A 33 -27.73 26.97 -0.97
C SER A 33 -27.70 25.80 -1.96
N MET A 34 -28.85 25.49 -2.56
CA MET A 34 -28.95 24.50 -3.64
C MET A 34 -28.02 24.90 -4.78
N GLU A 35 -26.94 24.13 -4.97
CA GLU A 35 -26.04 24.28 -6.11
C GLU A 35 -26.85 24.10 -7.41
N LEU A 36 -26.76 25.07 -8.33
CA LEU A 36 -27.49 25.02 -9.59
C LEU A 36 -27.08 23.77 -10.39
N ASP A 37 -28.06 23.01 -10.91
CA ASP A 37 -27.81 21.84 -11.76
C ASP A 37 -26.81 22.23 -12.86
N LYS A 38 -25.74 21.45 -13.00
CA LYS A 38 -24.68 21.69 -14.00
C LYS A 38 -25.23 21.78 -15.42
N LYS A 39 -26.37 21.13 -15.71
CA LYS A 39 -27.08 21.31 -17.00
C LYS A 39 -27.61 22.73 -17.20
N ILE A 40 -27.99 23.42 -16.13
CA ILE A 40 -28.45 24.82 -16.16
C ILE A 40 -27.24 25.76 -16.32
N GLN A 41 -26.13 25.51 -15.63
CA GLN A 41 -24.86 26.23 -15.89
C GLN A 41 -24.41 26.05 -17.35
N ASP A 42 -24.31 24.81 -17.84
CA ASP A 42 -24.01 24.46 -19.23
C ASP A 42 -24.94 25.16 -20.24
N LEU A 43 -26.22 25.34 -19.90
CA LEU A 43 -27.20 26.01 -20.76
C LEU A 43 -27.04 27.53 -20.74
N ILE A 44 -26.72 28.12 -19.58
CA ILE A 44 -26.46 29.56 -19.46
C ILE A 44 -25.18 29.92 -20.21
N GLU A 45 -24.08 29.21 -19.96
CA GLU A 45 -22.79 29.45 -20.62
C GLU A 45 -22.89 29.29 -22.15
N ARG A 46 -23.60 28.27 -22.63
CA ARG A 46 -23.82 28.01 -24.07
C ARG A 46 -24.72 29.04 -24.75
N ASN A 47 -25.58 29.75 -24.02
CA ASN A 47 -26.39 30.86 -24.55
C ASN A 47 -25.75 32.25 -24.33
N ALA A 48 -24.81 32.38 -23.39
CA ALA A 48 -24.12 33.64 -23.10
C ALA A 48 -23.04 34.01 -24.14
N SER A 49 -22.58 33.05 -24.95
CA SER A 49 -21.54 33.26 -25.98
C SER A 49 -22.09 33.90 -27.27
N PRO A 50 -21.71 35.14 -27.64
CA PRO A 50 -22.08 35.74 -28.92
C PRO A 50 -21.36 35.03 -30.07
N HIS A 51 -22.11 34.63 -31.10
CA HIS A 51 -21.59 33.81 -32.20
C HIS A 51 -21.01 34.66 -33.37
N PRO A 52 -19.72 34.54 -33.73
CA PRO A 52 -19.20 34.89 -35.05
C PRO A 52 -19.12 33.67 -35.99
N LYS A 53 -19.15 33.92 -37.30
CA LYS A 53 -19.39 32.92 -38.36
C LYS A 53 -18.09 32.36 -39.00
N GLY A 54 -18.14 31.09 -39.40
CA GLY A 54 -17.22 30.40 -40.34
C GLY A 54 -17.53 28.90 -40.33
N PHE A 55 -17.99 28.20 -41.39
CA PHE A 55 -17.33 27.93 -42.69
C PHE A 55 -15.89 27.37 -42.54
N THR A 56 -15.49 26.17 -43.00
CA THR A 56 -16.15 24.94 -43.52
C THR A 56 -15.08 23.79 -43.50
N LEU A 57 -15.11 22.57 -44.09
CA LEU A 57 -15.90 21.88 -45.13
C LEU A 57 -15.69 20.33 -45.02
N GLN A 58 -16.72 19.49 -45.31
CA GLN A 58 -16.60 18.06 -45.76
C GLN A 58 -15.88 17.02 -44.85
N ALA A 59 -15.96 15.69 -45.02
CA ALA A 59 -16.89 14.81 -45.78
C ALA A 59 -16.95 13.38 -45.16
N MET A 60 -18.11 12.72 -45.30
CA MET A 60 -18.28 11.26 -45.43
C MET A 60 -18.21 10.91 -46.94
N PRO A 61 -17.76 9.72 -47.43
CA PRO A 61 -18.51 8.46 -47.22
C PRO A 61 -17.80 7.07 -47.33
N THR A 62 -18.35 6.10 -46.58
CA THR A 62 -18.84 4.76 -47.03
C THR A 62 -18.19 3.95 -48.19
N HIS A 63 -17.60 2.78 -47.88
CA HIS A 63 -17.92 1.46 -48.51
C HIS A 63 -17.29 0.31 -47.66
N ARG A 64 -17.83 -0.89 -47.32
CA ARG A 64 -18.83 -1.88 -47.80
C ARG A 64 -18.21 -3.12 -48.51
N ASN A 65 -18.58 -4.34 -48.06
CA ASN A 65 -18.51 -5.67 -48.73
C ASN A 65 -17.13 -6.43 -48.81
N LEU A 66 -17.00 -7.77 -48.93
CA LEU A 66 -17.93 -8.94 -48.82
C LEU A 66 -17.17 -10.30 -48.63
N CYS A 67 -17.88 -11.32 -48.10
CA CYS A 67 -17.79 -12.81 -48.16
C CYS A 67 -16.57 -13.66 -48.62
N SER A 68 -16.48 -14.87 -48.01
CA SER A 68 -15.86 -16.15 -48.47
C SER A 68 -16.65 -16.82 -49.65
N PRO A 69 -16.41 -18.07 -50.19
CA PRO A 69 -15.52 -19.18 -49.76
C PRO A 69 -14.89 -20.14 -50.86
N LYS A 70 -14.25 -21.25 -50.42
CA LYS A 70 -14.15 -22.63 -51.04
C LYS A 70 -13.32 -22.98 -52.32
N THR A 71 -12.35 -23.90 -52.14
CA THR A 71 -12.02 -25.10 -53.01
C THR A 71 -11.38 -24.91 -54.42
N PRO A 72 -11.01 -25.96 -55.21
CA PRO A 72 -10.09 -27.10 -54.94
C PRO A 72 -9.09 -27.46 -56.10
N GLY A 73 -8.11 -28.34 -55.85
CA GLY A 73 -7.27 -29.05 -56.86
C GLY A 73 -5.82 -29.29 -56.37
N LYS A 74 -5.13 -30.46 -56.38
CA LYS A 74 -5.13 -31.76 -57.11
C LYS A 74 -4.13 -31.83 -58.28
N THR A 75 -2.99 -32.55 -58.12
CA THR A 75 -2.45 -33.63 -59.02
C THR A 75 -0.90 -33.85 -58.95
N ALA A 76 -0.49 -34.99 -58.36
CA ALA A 76 0.59 -35.94 -58.73
C ALA A 76 2.11 -35.61 -58.88
N SER A 77 2.90 -36.70 -58.75
CA SER A 77 4.21 -37.00 -59.38
C SER A 77 5.52 -36.37 -58.84
N MET A 78 6.70 -37.03 -58.88
CA MET A 78 7.08 -38.47 -58.93
C MET A 78 8.61 -38.63 -58.63
N ALA A 79 9.09 -39.88 -58.50
CA ALA A 79 10.48 -40.39 -58.31
C ALA A 79 10.82 -40.81 -56.86
N HIS A 80 11.38 -42.00 -56.54
CA HIS A 80 12.45 -42.84 -57.15
C HIS A 80 13.85 -42.15 -57.06
N PHE A 81 14.98 -42.82 -56.78
CA PHE A 81 15.37 -44.24 -56.62
C PHE A 81 16.78 -44.29 -55.93
N VAL A 82 17.42 -45.36 -55.41
CA VAL A 82 17.21 -46.82 -55.32
C VAL A 82 17.82 -47.32 -53.97
N GLN A 83 17.41 -48.49 -53.44
CA GLN A 83 18.30 -49.37 -52.65
C GLN A 83 18.07 -50.83 -53.08
N GLY A 84 19.13 -51.55 -53.48
CA GLY A 84 19.02 -52.91 -54.03
C GLY A 84 19.64 -53.96 -53.11
N THR A 85 18.89 -55.05 -52.85
CA THR A 85 19.35 -56.17 -52.01
C THR A 85 19.23 -57.50 -52.73
N SER A 86 20.40 -58.10 -52.97
CA SER A 86 20.68 -59.49 -53.36
C SER A 86 19.55 -60.54 -53.26
N ARG A 87 19.21 -61.17 -54.40
CA ARG A 87 19.02 -62.64 -54.52
C ARG A 87 19.03 -63.08 -55.99
N MET A 88 19.91 -64.01 -56.34
CA MET A 88 19.74 -64.91 -57.48
C MET A 88 20.18 -66.32 -57.08
N THR A 89 19.49 -67.34 -57.59
CA THR A 89 19.71 -68.76 -57.29
C THR A 89 20.37 -69.49 -58.47
N ALA A 90 20.91 -70.67 -58.16
CA ALA A 90 21.61 -71.58 -59.07
C ALA A 90 21.10 -71.64 -60.52
N ALA A 91 22.05 -71.67 -61.44
CA ALA A 91 21.89 -72.27 -62.77
C ALA A 91 22.99 -73.32 -62.91
N GLU A 92 22.60 -74.60 -62.84
CA GLU A 92 23.52 -75.72 -63.02
C GLU A 92 23.81 -75.92 -64.51
N ARG A 93 25.08 -76.19 -64.87
CA ARG A 93 25.44 -76.67 -66.20
C ARG A 93 26.47 -77.78 -66.09
N SER A 94 26.10 -78.96 -66.58
CA SER A 94 26.92 -80.15 -66.60
C SER A 94 27.99 -80.09 -67.69
N THR A 95 29.21 -80.53 -67.38
CA THR A 95 30.20 -81.03 -68.34
C THR A 95 31.20 -81.91 -67.59
N GLU A 96 31.39 -83.16 -68.04
CA GLU A 96 32.35 -84.11 -67.45
C GLU A 96 33.63 -84.22 -68.32
N HIS A 97 34.64 -84.93 -67.78
CA HIS A 97 35.86 -85.40 -68.45
C HIS A 97 36.82 -84.34 -69.05
N ASN A 98 37.94 -84.10 -68.35
CA ASN A 98 39.15 -84.89 -68.60
C ASN A 98 40.24 -84.65 -67.55
N GLU A 99 41.10 -85.65 -67.32
CA GLU A 99 42.24 -85.58 -66.40
C GLU A 99 43.57 -85.19 -67.10
N CYS A 100 44.60 -84.99 -66.27
CA CYS A 100 46.02 -84.95 -66.65
C CYS A 100 46.48 -83.75 -67.51
N GLY A 101 46.46 -82.55 -66.91
CA GLY A 101 47.22 -81.39 -67.42
C GLY A 101 47.19 -80.17 -66.49
N GLU A 102 46.00 -79.81 -65.99
CA GLU A 102 45.75 -78.51 -65.32
C GLU A 102 46.39 -78.32 -63.93
N SER A 103 46.99 -79.36 -63.35
CA SER A 103 47.23 -79.39 -61.89
C SER A 103 48.19 -78.30 -61.40
N SER A 104 49.15 -77.85 -62.21
CA SER A 104 50.10 -76.80 -61.82
C SER A 104 49.44 -75.42 -61.77
N THR A 105 48.73 -75.02 -62.84
CA THR A 105 48.11 -73.70 -62.93
C THR A 105 47.01 -73.51 -61.89
N ARG A 106 46.17 -74.55 -61.68
CA ARG A 106 45.12 -74.52 -60.65
C ARG A 106 45.71 -74.35 -59.24
N LYS A 107 46.76 -75.11 -58.89
CA LYS A 107 47.45 -74.99 -57.57
C LYS A 107 48.04 -73.60 -57.34
N ASN A 108 48.67 -73.00 -58.35
CA ASN A 108 49.25 -71.66 -58.22
C ASN A 108 48.17 -70.58 -57.98
N LEU A 109 47.00 -70.69 -58.62
CA LEU A 109 45.86 -69.81 -58.35
C LEU A 109 45.33 -70.00 -56.91
N THR A 110 45.18 -71.24 -56.44
CA THR A 110 44.77 -71.55 -55.06
C THR A 110 45.74 -70.95 -54.03
N ASN A 111 47.04 -71.16 -54.21
CA ASN A 111 48.08 -70.62 -53.32
C ASN A 111 48.02 -69.08 -53.21
N SER A 112 47.77 -68.39 -54.34
CA SER A 112 47.61 -66.94 -54.40
C SER A 112 46.34 -66.47 -53.66
N LEU A 113 45.21 -67.15 -53.85
CA LEU A 113 43.97 -66.87 -53.15
C LEU A 113 44.10 -67.09 -51.63
N GLU A 114 44.74 -68.18 -51.20
CA GLU A 114 45.06 -68.40 -49.78
C GLU A 114 45.95 -67.30 -49.20
N GLN A 115 46.98 -66.87 -49.92
CA GLN A 115 47.85 -65.79 -49.46
C GLN A 115 47.08 -64.47 -49.33
N LYS A 116 46.15 -64.20 -50.26
CA LYS A 116 45.23 -63.06 -50.15
C LYS A 116 44.28 -63.19 -48.96
N ILE A 117 43.75 -64.38 -48.67
CA ILE A 117 42.94 -64.66 -47.47
C ILE A 117 43.76 -64.39 -46.21
N ARG A 118 44.96 -64.96 -46.06
CA ARG A 118 45.85 -64.74 -44.91
C ARG A 118 46.16 -63.24 -44.68
N CYS A 119 46.37 -62.47 -45.76
CA CYS A 119 46.54 -61.02 -45.67
C CYS A 119 45.26 -60.29 -45.21
N LEU A 120 44.09 -60.65 -45.74
CA LEU A 120 42.80 -60.07 -45.33
C LEU A 120 42.44 -60.43 -43.88
N GLU A 121 42.76 -61.64 -43.41
CA GLU A 121 42.60 -62.05 -42.02
C GLU A 121 43.48 -61.24 -41.07
N LYS A 122 44.73 -60.96 -41.47
CA LYS A 122 45.62 -60.07 -40.71
C LYS A 122 45.04 -58.65 -40.64
N GLN A 123 44.64 -58.06 -41.78
CA GLN A 123 44.01 -56.74 -41.82
C GLN A 123 42.72 -56.68 -41.00
N ARG A 124 41.90 -57.74 -41.00
CA ARG A 124 40.69 -57.84 -40.16
C ARG A 124 41.03 -57.83 -38.66
N LYS A 125 42.09 -58.52 -38.25
CA LYS A 125 42.55 -58.53 -36.84
C LYS A 125 43.06 -57.15 -36.42
N GLU A 126 43.90 -56.52 -37.24
CA GLU A 126 44.42 -55.16 -37.02
C GLU A 126 43.28 -54.14 -36.91
N LEU A 127 42.27 -54.22 -37.80
CA LEU A 127 41.10 -53.34 -37.76
C LEU A 127 40.23 -53.55 -36.50
N LEU A 128 40.06 -54.81 -36.06
CA LEU A 128 39.34 -55.13 -34.82
C LEU A 128 40.09 -54.62 -33.58
N GLU A 129 41.42 -54.73 -33.55
CA GLU A 129 42.25 -54.23 -32.45
C GLU A 129 42.21 -52.70 -32.36
N VAL A 130 42.34 -51.99 -33.49
CA VAL A 130 42.17 -50.53 -33.54
C VAL A 130 40.75 -50.13 -33.11
N ASN A 131 39.71 -50.84 -33.56
CA ASN A 131 38.34 -50.59 -33.12
C ASN A 131 38.16 -50.79 -31.61
N GLN A 132 38.72 -51.86 -31.04
CA GLN A 132 38.68 -52.13 -29.60
C GLN A 132 39.43 -51.05 -28.78
N GLN A 133 40.57 -50.56 -29.28
CA GLN A 133 41.30 -49.45 -28.67
C GLN A 133 40.48 -48.14 -28.70
N TRP A 134 39.85 -47.81 -29.84
CA TRP A 134 38.95 -46.66 -29.97
C TRP A 134 37.75 -46.76 -29.03
N ASP A 135 37.13 -47.93 -28.93
CA ASP A 135 36.03 -48.21 -28.00
C ASP A 135 36.46 -47.98 -26.54
N GLN A 136 37.65 -48.45 -26.15
CA GLN A 136 38.17 -48.26 -24.79
C GLN A 136 38.47 -46.79 -24.51
N GLN A 137 39.07 -46.05 -25.46
CA GLN A 137 39.32 -44.61 -25.31
C GLN A 137 38.00 -43.83 -25.21
N PHE A 138 37.01 -44.13 -26.07
CA PHE A 138 35.70 -43.49 -26.04
C PHE A 138 34.97 -43.73 -24.71
N ARG A 139 34.94 -44.97 -24.21
CA ARG A 139 34.35 -45.31 -22.90
C ARG A 139 35.04 -44.56 -21.76
N SER A 140 36.37 -44.61 -21.72
CA SER A 140 37.19 -43.95 -20.67
C SER A 140 36.98 -42.42 -20.66
N MET A 141 36.92 -41.80 -21.84
CA MET A 141 36.66 -40.37 -22.01
C MET A 141 35.21 -40.00 -21.64
N LYS A 142 34.23 -40.80 -22.08
CA LYS A 142 32.81 -40.60 -21.78
C LYS A 142 32.56 -40.63 -20.28
N GLU A 143 33.05 -41.65 -19.56
CA GLU A 143 32.93 -41.73 -18.11
C GLU A 143 33.61 -40.56 -17.38
N LEU A 144 34.76 -40.08 -17.88
CA LEU A 144 35.46 -38.93 -17.30
C LEU A 144 34.60 -37.67 -17.38
N TYR A 145 33.97 -37.41 -18.52
CA TYR A 145 33.06 -36.26 -18.67
C TYR A 145 31.74 -36.47 -17.93
N GLU A 146 31.18 -37.68 -17.86
CA GLU A 146 29.99 -37.97 -17.05
C GLU A 146 30.24 -37.73 -15.56
N ARG A 147 31.39 -38.19 -15.04
CA ARG A 147 31.86 -37.88 -13.68
C ARG A 147 32.05 -36.37 -13.47
N LYS A 148 32.62 -35.65 -14.46
CA LYS A 148 32.82 -34.20 -14.36
C LYS A 148 31.50 -33.42 -14.38
N VAL A 149 30.52 -33.84 -15.19
CA VAL A 149 29.17 -33.24 -15.21
C VAL A 149 28.44 -33.49 -13.88
N ALA A 150 28.58 -34.67 -13.27
CA ALA A 150 28.03 -34.94 -11.94
C ALA A 150 28.68 -34.08 -10.83
N GLU A 151 30.02 -33.92 -10.87
CA GLU A 151 30.75 -33.04 -9.95
C GLU A 151 30.34 -31.56 -10.09
N LEU A 152 30.12 -31.09 -11.32
CA LEU A 152 29.67 -29.72 -11.56
C LEU A 152 28.22 -29.49 -11.13
N LYS A 153 27.32 -30.45 -11.36
CA LYS A 153 25.93 -30.39 -10.86
C LYS A 153 25.89 -30.33 -9.33
N THR A 154 26.53 -31.28 -8.65
CA THR A 154 26.55 -31.29 -7.17
C THR A 154 27.16 -30.02 -6.56
N LYS A 155 28.14 -29.39 -7.23
CA LYS A 155 28.68 -28.08 -6.84
C LYS A 155 27.73 -26.92 -7.11
N LEU A 156 26.98 -26.94 -8.22
CA LEU A 156 25.93 -25.96 -8.51
C LEU A 156 24.80 -26.05 -7.47
N ASP A 157 24.23 -27.23 -7.26
CA ASP A 157 23.17 -27.44 -6.26
C ASP A 157 23.62 -27.02 -4.84
N ALA A 158 24.91 -27.20 -4.51
CA ALA A 158 25.47 -26.76 -3.24
C ALA A 158 25.53 -25.22 -3.15
N ALA A 159 26.05 -24.57 -4.20
CA ALA A 159 26.13 -23.11 -4.26
C ALA A 159 24.73 -22.45 -4.22
N GLU A 160 23.74 -23.01 -4.92
CA GLU A 160 22.35 -22.53 -4.89
C GLU A 160 21.73 -22.64 -3.48
N ARG A 161 21.97 -23.74 -2.76
CA ARG A 161 21.54 -23.90 -1.36
C ARG A 161 22.23 -22.87 -0.44
N PHE A 162 23.53 -22.63 -0.61
CA PHE A 162 24.24 -21.59 0.15
C PHE A 162 23.73 -20.17 -0.14
N LEU A 163 23.39 -19.86 -1.40
CA LEU A 163 22.79 -18.58 -1.77
C LEU A 163 21.39 -18.41 -1.17
N SER A 164 20.54 -19.44 -1.25
CA SER A 164 19.19 -19.41 -0.65
C SER A 164 19.21 -19.28 0.88
N LEU A 165 20.18 -19.90 1.56
CA LEU A 165 20.40 -19.71 3.00
C LEU A 165 20.81 -18.27 3.31
N ARG A 166 21.79 -17.73 2.59
CA ARG A 166 22.26 -16.34 2.77
C ARG A 166 21.20 -15.29 2.44
N GLU A 167 20.29 -15.60 1.52
CA GLU A 167 19.12 -14.76 1.21
C GLU A 167 18.09 -14.77 2.34
N LYS A 168 17.81 -15.93 2.94
CA LYS A 168 16.98 -16.04 4.14
C LYS A 168 17.58 -15.27 5.33
N GLU A 169 18.88 -15.45 5.60
CA GLU A 169 19.59 -14.68 6.65
C GLU A 169 19.46 -13.16 6.43
N ARG A 170 19.50 -12.68 5.18
CA ARG A 170 19.31 -11.26 4.86
C ARG A 170 17.87 -10.80 5.13
N HIS A 171 16.87 -11.60 4.75
CA HIS A 171 15.48 -11.30 5.03
C HIS A 171 15.14 -11.36 6.53
N GLU A 172 15.78 -12.27 7.28
CA GLU A 172 15.62 -12.38 8.73
C GLU A 172 16.25 -11.19 9.45
N ARG A 173 17.48 -10.80 9.09
CA ARG A 173 18.13 -9.57 9.58
C ARG A 173 17.32 -8.32 9.25
N GLN A 174 16.80 -8.18 8.02
CA GLN A 174 15.96 -7.05 7.64
C GLN A 174 14.69 -6.98 8.51
N ARG A 175 14.01 -8.12 8.74
CA ARG A 175 12.84 -8.19 9.63
C ARG A 175 13.18 -7.89 11.09
N GLU A 176 14.40 -8.19 11.53
CA GLU A 176 14.88 -7.90 12.88
C GLU A 176 15.21 -6.41 13.05
N ASP A 177 15.91 -5.81 12.08
CA ASP A 177 16.13 -4.36 11.98
C ASP A 177 14.79 -3.59 11.93
N ASP A 178 13.80 -4.09 11.19
CA ASP A 178 12.49 -3.46 11.07
C ASP A 178 11.70 -3.55 12.39
N ARG A 179 11.68 -4.71 13.07
CA ARG A 179 11.11 -4.83 14.42
C ARG A 179 11.82 -3.92 15.43
N GLN A 180 13.15 -3.83 15.39
CA GLN A 180 13.90 -2.97 16.31
C GLN A 180 13.52 -1.49 16.13
N ARG A 181 13.27 -1.05 14.89
CA ARG A 181 12.76 0.30 14.58
C ARG A 181 11.32 0.52 15.08
N GLU A 182 10.48 -0.51 15.06
CA GLU A 182 9.13 -0.45 15.63
C GLU A 182 9.18 -0.38 17.17
N ASP A 183 9.99 -1.21 17.82
CA ASP A 183 10.21 -1.18 19.27
C ASP A 183 10.77 0.16 19.75
N ASP A 184 11.74 0.75 19.06
CA ASP A 184 12.31 2.05 19.43
C ASP A 184 11.31 3.20 19.23
N ARG A 185 10.51 3.19 18.15
CA ARG A 185 9.38 4.11 18.00
C ARG A 185 8.37 3.97 19.13
N GLN A 186 8.06 2.75 19.55
CA GLN A 186 7.11 2.48 20.62
C GLN A 186 7.65 2.94 21.98
N ARG A 187 8.95 2.81 22.22
CA ARG A 187 9.64 3.36 23.40
C ARG A 187 9.58 4.88 23.42
N ASP A 188 9.88 5.54 22.30
CA ASP A 188 9.81 7.00 22.22
C ASP A 188 8.38 7.51 22.41
N LEU A 189 7.37 6.93 21.75
CA LEU A 189 5.95 7.24 21.99
C LEU A 189 5.54 7.07 23.46
N THR A 190 6.08 6.05 24.14
CA THR A 190 5.81 5.81 25.57
C THR A 190 6.48 6.86 26.46
N ARG A 191 7.74 7.23 26.19
CA ARG A 191 8.46 8.33 26.86
C ARG A 191 7.72 9.66 26.67
N ASP A 192 7.31 9.95 25.44
CA ASP A 192 6.56 11.14 25.05
C ASP A 192 5.23 11.24 25.82
N ARG A 193 4.53 10.11 25.97
CA ARG A 193 3.30 10.03 26.76
C ARG A 193 3.56 10.32 28.24
N LEU A 194 4.54 9.63 28.84
CA LEU A 194 4.90 9.82 30.24
C LEU A 194 5.28 11.28 30.52
N GLN A 195 6.05 11.93 29.64
CA GLN A 195 6.43 13.34 29.83
C GLN A 195 5.23 14.31 29.76
N ARG A 196 4.15 13.96 29.04
CA ARG A 196 2.90 14.75 29.06
C ARG A 196 2.15 14.54 30.38
N GLU A 197 2.03 13.30 30.82
CA GLU A 197 1.39 12.92 32.09
C GLU A 197 2.12 13.51 33.32
N GLU A 198 3.45 13.56 33.29
CA GLU A 198 4.27 14.23 34.31
C GLU A 198 4.01 15.73 34.36
N LYS A 199 4.09 16.43 33.22
CA LYS A 199 3.79 17.88 33.13
C LYS A 199 2.35 18.21 33.52
N GLU A 200 1.40 17.31 33.29
CA GLU A 200 0.01 17.48 33.70
C GLU A 200 -0.16 17.32 35.20
N LYS A 201 0.50 16.32 35.79
CA LYS A 201 0.57 16.14 37.24
C LYS A 201 1.26 17.33 37.95
N GLU A 202 2.27 17.95 37.33
CA GLU A 202 2.90 19.17 37.83
C GLU A 202 1.87 20.32 37.89
N ARG A 203 1.21 20.64 36.77
CA ARG A 203 0.16 21.69 36.72
C ARG A 203 -0.98 21.45 37.71
N LEU A 204 -1.50 20.22 37.79
CA LEU A 204 -2.58 19.87 38.73
C LEU A 204 -2.14 19.97 40.20
N ASN A 205 -0.85 19.78 40.50
CA ASN A 205 -0.29 19.96 41.84
C ASN A 205 -0.06 21.43 42.19
N GLU A 206 0.25 22.28 41.20
CA GLU A 206 0.28 23.75 41.33
C GLU A 206 -1.13 24.29 41.60
N GLU A 207 -2.12 23.93 40.77
CA GLU A 207 -3.54 24.30 40.94
C GLU A 207 -4.10 23.86 42.31
N LEU A 208 -3.80 22.62 42.74
CA LEU A 208 -4.20 22.12 44.05
C LEU A 208 -3.55 22.90 45.20
N HIS A 209 -2.33 23.42 45.03
CA HIS A 209 -1.67 24.28 46.01
C HIS A 209 -2.32 25.67 46.08
N GLU A 210 -2.65 26.27 44.94
CA GLU A 210 -3.35 27.57 44.88
C GLU A 210 -4.73 27.49 45.52
N LEU A 211 -5.56 26.52 45.13
CA LEU A 211 -6.89 26.28 45.70
C LEU A 211 -6.83 26.01 47.22
N LYS A 212 -5.75 25.41 47.72
CA LYS A 212 -5.56 25.15 49.16
C LYS A 212 -5.31 26.43 49.95
N GLU A 213 -4.47 27.34 49.45
CA GLU A 213 -4.25 28.63 50.10
C GLU A 213 -5.45 29.58 49.93
N GLU A 214 -6.18 29.53 48.81
CA GLU A 214 -7.47 30.24 48.68
C GLU A 214 -8.48 29.72 49.70
N ASN A 215 -8.65 28.40 49.83
CA ASN A 215 -9.58 27.79 50.77
C ASN A 215 -9.26 28.15 52.24
N LYS A 216 -7.98 28.35 52.57
CA LYS A 216 -7.51 28.86 53.85
C LYS A 216 -7.87 30.35 54.04
N LEU A 217 -7.57 31.22 53.06
CA LEU A 217 -7.95 32.63 53.09
C LEU A 217 -9.48 32.82 53.18
N LEU A 218 -10.27 31.96 52.54
CA LEU A 218 -11.73 31.95 52.65
C LEU A 218 -12.20 31.51 54.04
N LYS A 219 -11.53 30.57 54.71
CA LYS A 219 -11.82 30.22 56.12
C LYS A 219 -11.51 31.38 57.06
N GLU A 220 -10.37 32.05 56.88
CA GLU A 220 -9.97 33.22 57.66
C GLU A 220 -10.98 34.37 57.48
N LYS A 221 -11.41 34.66 56.25
CA LYS A 221 -12.49 35.63 55.96
C LYS A 221 -13.83 35.25 56.60
N ASN A 222 -14.24 33.98 56.52
CA ASN A 222 -15.50 33.52 57.13
C ASN A 222 -15.47 33.61 58.66
N ALA A 223 -14.31 33.39 59.30
CA ALA A 223 -14.15 33.58 60.74
C ALA A 223 -14.35 35.05 61.13
N LEU A 224 -13.69 35.99 60.44
CA LEU A 224 -13.84 37.43 60.69
C LEU A 224 -15.29 37.91 60.50
N VAL A 225 -15.96 37.49 59.42
CA VAL A 225 -17.37 37.83 59.17
C VAL A 225 -18.30 37.24 60.24
N ASN A 226 -17.96 36.09 60.83
CA ASN A 226 -18.72 35.53 61.95
C ASN A 226 -18.48 36.30 63.25
N GLU A 227 -17.24 36.74 63.53
CA GLU A 227 -16.94 37.61 64.69
C GLU A 227 -17.67 38.96 64.58
N GLU A 228 -17.68 39.58 63.39
CA GLU A 228 -18.48 40.78 63.13
C GLU A 228 -19.98 40.53 63.34
N LYS A 229 -20.51 39.41 62.82
CA LYS A 229 -21.91 39.01 63.00
C LYS A 229 -22.25 38.81 64.49
N GLU A 230 -21.39 38.20 65.28
CA GLU A 230 -21.58 38.02 66.72
C GLU A 230 -21.55 39.35 67.47
N HIS A 231 -20.69 40.28 67.07
CA HIS A 231 -20.68 41.65 67.58
C HIS A 231 -22.00 42.39 67.26
N TYR A 232 -22.45 42.37 65.99
CA TYR A 232 -23.73 42.98 65.60
C TYR A 232 -24.93 42.31 66.28
N GLU A 233 -24.92 40.99 66.46
CA GLU A 233 -25.95 40.29 67.24
C GLU A 233 -25.97 40.76 68.71
N CYS A 234 -24.81 40.95 69.34
CA CYS A 234 -24.72 41.48 70.70
C CYS A 234 -25.25 42.91 70.80
N GLU A 235 -24.92 43.77 69.83
CA GLU A 235 -25.41 45.15 69.78
C GLU A 235 -26.93 45.21 69.50
N ILE A 236 -27.45 44.36 68.60
CA ILE A 236 -28.90 44.23 68.36
C ILE A 236 -29.61 43.74 69.63
N LYS A 237 -29.05 42.76 70.36
CA LYS A 237 -29.59 42.30 71.66
C LYS A 237 -29.60 43.43 72.69
N ARG A 238 -28.57 44.28 72.72
CA ARG A 238 -28.48 45.47 73.60
C ARG A 238 -29.50 46.55 73.21
N LEU A 239 -29.61 46.88 71.92
CA LEU A 239 -30.54 47.90 71.40
C LEU A 239 -31.99 47.46 71.55
N ASN A 240 -32.32 46.19 71.26
CA ASN A 240 -33.67 45.65 71.46
C ASN A 240 -34.08 45.69 72.92
N LYS A 241 -33.16 45.45 73.87
CA LYS A 241 -33.45 45.64 75.30
C LYS A 241 -33.78 47.10 75.62
N VAL A 242 -32.94 48.05 75.18
CA VAL A 242 -33.19 49.49 75.41
C VAL A 242 -34.51 49.95 74.76
N LEU A 243 -34.85 49.42 73.58
CA LEU A 243 -36.10 49.70 72.89
C LEU A 243 -37.30 49.07 73.63
N GLN A 244 -37.19 47.84 74.12
CA GLN A 244 -38.23 47.19 74.91
C GLN A 244 -38.46 47.91 76.24
N ASP A 245 -37.40 48.30 76.94
CA ASP A 245 -37.47 49.15 78.13
C ASP A 245 -38.18 50.48 77.81
N ALA A 246 -37.80 51.15 76.71
CA ALA A 246 -38.42 52.40 76.28
C ALA A 246 -39.89 52.26 75.84
N LEU A 247 -40.29 51.14 75.24
CA LEU A 247 -41.67 50.83 74.84
C LEU A 247 -42.53 50.44 76.05
N ASN A 248 -41.97 49.74 77.05
CA ASN A 248 -42.61 49.53 78.35
C ASN A 248 -42.93 50.87 79.05
N PHE A 249 -42.14 51.93 78.81
CA PHE A 249 -42.43 53.31 79.22
C PHE A 249 -43.32 54.11 78.23
N LYS A 250 -43.57 53.62 77.01
CA LYS A 250 -44.26 54.37 75.93
C LYS A 250 -45.21 53.50 75.10
N CYS A 251 -46.19 52.87 75.75
CA CYS A 251 -47.35 52.32 75.05
C CYS A 251 -48.36 53.44 74.70
N SER A 252 -48.05 54.25 73.67
CA SER A 252 -48.92 55.24 73.03
C SER A 252 -48.29 55.74 71.71
N PHE A 253 -49.11 56.24 70.78
CA PHE A 253 -48.78 56.90 69.50
C PHE A 253 -48.50 56.05 68.24
N SER A 254 -49.60 55.62 67.61
CA SER A 254 -49.99 55.99 66.23
C SER A 254 -49.08 55.69 65.02
N GLU A 255 -49.36 54.53 64.43
CA GLU A 255 -49.52 54.18 63.00
C GLU A 255 -49.69 55.34 61.96
N ASP A 256 -48.67 56.16 61.66
CA ASP A 256 -48.73 57.13 60.53
C ASP A 256 -47.43 57.23 59.67
N CYS A 257 -46.43 56.39 59.92
CA CYS A 257 -45.15 56.43 59.17
C CYS A 257 -45.15 55.62 57.85
N LEU A 258 -46.11 54.72 57.65
CA LEU A 258 -46.09 53.67 56.61
C LEU A 258 -46.17 54.16 55.15
N ARG A 259 -46.54 55.43 54.91
CA ARG A 259 -46.91 55.90 53.57
C ARG A 259 -45.75 56.42 52.71
N LYS A 260 -44.60 56.79 53.30
CA LYS A 260 -43.46 57.41 52.56
C LYS A 260 -42.57 56.37 51.85
N SER A 261 -42.25 55.27 52.54
CA SER A 261 -41.36 54.20 52.06
C SER A 261 -41.73 53.62 50.67
N ARG A 262 -43.01 53.63 50.31
CA ARG A 262 -43.50 52.96 49.09
C ARG A 262 -43.06 53.64 47.78
N VAL A 263 -42.73 54.94 47.81
CA VAL A 263 -42.30 55.68 46.60
C VAL A 263 -40.80 55.52 46.38
N GLU A 264 -40.02 55.43 47.45
CA GLU A 264 -38.57 55.23 47.42
C GLU A 264 -38.21 53.84 46.86
N PHE A 265 -38.99 52.81 47.22
CA PHE A 265 -38.83 51.44 46.70
C PHE A 265 -38.93 51.37 45.17
N CYS A 266 -40.00 51.90 44.57
CA CYS A 266 -40.20 51.83 43.12
C CYS A 266 -39.17 52.66 42.32
N HIS A 267 -38.53 53.65 42.94
CA HIS A 267 -37.41 54.36 42.30
C HIS A 267 -36.14 53.49 42.28
N GLU A 268 -35.89 52.68 43.31
CA GLU A 268 -34.74 51.77 43.34
C GLU A 268 -34.91 50.60 42.38
N GLU A 269 -36.11 50.01 42.35
CA GLU A 269 -36.53 48.99 41.39
C GLU A 269 -36.21 49.42 39.93
N MET A 270 -36.72 50.59 39.52
CA MET A 270 -36.44 51.20 38.21
C MET A 270 -34.95 51.51 37.95
N ARG A 271 -34.15 51.79 39.00
CA ARG A 271 -32.69 51.94 38.86
C ARG A 271 -32.03 50.60 38.55
N THR A 272 -32.43 49.52 39.24
CA THR A 272 -31.87 48.18 39.00
C THR A 272 -32.25 47.62 37.63
N GLU A 273 -33.51 47.79 37.19
CA GLU A 273 -33.96 47.39 35.84
C GLU A 273 -33.13 48.08 34.75
N MET A 274 -32.91 49.40 34.88
CA MET A 274 -32.12 50.17 33.92
C MET A 274 -30.65 49.71 33.86
N GLU A 275 -30.06 49.29 34.98
CA GLU A 275 -28.67 48.81 35.00
C GLU A 275 -28.53 47.41 34.40
N VAL A 276 -29.49 46.51 34.68
CA VAL A 276 -29.56 45.18 34.02
C VAL A 276 -29.70 45.33 32.51
N LEU A 277 -30.52 46.27 32.02
CA LEU A 277 -30.67 46.53 30.59
C LEU A 277 -29.37 47.06 29.94
N LYS A 278 -28.58 47.90 30.62
CA LYS A 278 -27.25 48.33 30.12
C LYS A 278 -26.30 47.14 30.02
N GLN A 279 -26.21 46.32 31.06
CA GLN A 279 -25.36 45.12 31.08
C GLN A 279 -25.77 44.15 29.97
N GLN A 280 -27.06 43.96 29.74
CA GLN A 280 -27.56 43.11 28.66
C GLN A 280 -27.20 43.63 27.26
N VAL A 281 -27.24 44.95 27.04
CA VAL A 281 -26.76 45.58 25.79
C VAL A 281 -25.25 45.40 25.62
N GLN A 282 -24.47 45.59 26.69
CA GLN A 282 -23.01 45.38 26.65
C GLN A 282 -22.67 43.93 26.30
N ILE A 283 -23.33 42.95 26.91
CA ILE A 283 -23.14 41.52 26.61
C ILE A 283 -23.43 41.24 25.13
N TYR A 284 -24.56 41.72 24.58
CA TYR A 284 -24.87 41.54 23.17
C TYR A 284 -23.89 42.26 22.23
N GLU A 285 -23.35 43.41 22.62
CA GLU A 285 -22.27 44.07 21.89
C GLU A 285 -20.97 43.25 21.88
N GLU A 286 -20.59 42.65 23.01
CA GLU A 286 -19.41 41.80 23.15
C GLU A 286 -19.55 40.49 22.38
N ASP A 287 -20.70 39.81 22.50
CA ASP A 287 -21.04 38.61 21.72
C ASP A 287 -21.05 38.89 20.21
N PHE A 288 -21.63 40.02 19.76
CA PHE A 288 -21.61 40.39 18.35
C PHE A 288 -20.19 40.65 17.83
N LYS A 289 -19.34 41.34 18.61
CA LYS A 289 -17.92 41.56 18.26
C LYS A 289 -17.14 40.25 18.20
N LYS A 290 -17.45 39.31 19.10
CA LYS A 290 -16.83 37.98 19.16
C LYS A 290 -17.24 37.09 17.98
N GLU A 291 -18.53 36.94 17.72
CA GLU A 291 -19.09 36.21 16.55
C GLU A 291 -18.53 36.80 15.23
N ARG A 292 -18.43 38.13 15.13
CA ARG A 292 -17.79 38.81 14.00
C ARG A 292 -16.33 38.36 13.82
N SER A 293 -15.54 38.36 14.90
CA SER A 293 -14.13 37.98 14.89
C SER A 293 -13.91 36.49 14.63
N ASP A 294 -14.72 35.60 15.20
CA ASP A 294 -14.64 34.16 14.96
C ASP A 294 -15.05 33.80 13.52
N ARG A 295 -16.04 34.50 12.95
CA ARG A 295 -16.40 34.37 11.54
C ARG A 295 -15.28 34.83 10.59
N GLU A 296 -14.55 35.89 10.94
CA GLU A 296 -13.39 36.35 10.14
C GLU A 296 -12.21 35.37 10.25
N ARG A 297 -11.93 34.84 11.45
CA ARG A 297 -10.94 33.78 11.69
C ARG A 297 -11.26 32.50 10.91
N LEU A 298 -12.50 32.02 10.97
CA LEU A 298 -12.94 30.82 10.23
C LEU A 298 -12.90 31.02 8.70
N ASN A 299 -13.09 32.25 8.21
CA ASN A 299 -12.94 32.54 6.78
C ASN A 299 -11.47 32.51 6.34
N GLN A 300 -10.54 33.01 7.17
CA GLN A 300 -9.10 32.90 6.93
C GLN A 300 -8.66 31.43 6.91
N GLU A 301 -9.05 30.63 7.90
CA GLU A 301 -8.76 29.19 7.97
C GLU A 301 -9.31 28.44 6.74
N LYS A 302 -10.51 28.80 6.27
CA LYS A 302 -11.09 28.26 5.04
C LYS A 302 -10.27 28.63 3.79
N GLU A 303 -9.78 29.86 3.68
CA GLU A 303 -8.96 30.32 2.55
C GLU A 303 -7.58 29.65 2.53
N GLU A 304 -6.95 29.47 3.70
CA GLU A 304 -5.70 28.70 3.84
C GLU A 304 -5.90 27.22 3.46
N LEU A 305 -6.96 26.57 3.96
CA LEU A 305 -7.29 25.19 3.61
C LEU A 305 -7.61 25.03 2.12
N GLN A 306 -8.26 26.02 1.49
CA GLN A 306 -8.47 26.02 0.04
C GLN A 306 -7.13 26.13 -0.71
N GLN A 307 -6.22 27.01 -0.32
CA GLN A 307 -4.90 27.14 -0.95
C GLN A 307 -4.04 25.86 -0.78
N ILE A 308 -4.11 25.22 0.38
CA ILE A 308 -3.45 23.92 0.64
C ILE A 308 -4.04 22.83 -0.26
N ASN A 309 -5.36 22.83 -0.49
CA ASN A 309 -6.02 21.89 -1.40
C ASN A 309 -5.62 22.13 -2.87
N GLU A 310 -5.69 23.37 -3.36
CA GLU A 310 -5.31 23.74 -4.74
C GLU A 310 -3.83 23.42 -5.05
N THR A 311 -2.93 23.69 -4.10
CA THR A 311 -1.51 23.34 -4.24
C THR A 311 -1.29 21.82 -4.19
N SER A 312 -2.00 21.09 -3.31
CA SER A 312 -1.95 19.62 -3.27
C SER A 312 -2.47 18.97 -4.55
N GLN A 313 -3.60 19.44 -5.08
CA GLN A 313 -4.15 18.97 -6.35
C GLN A 313 -3.20 19.27 -7.52
N SER A 314 -2.52 20.42 -7.50
CA SER A 314 -1.48 20.77 -8.47
C SER A 314 -0.27 19.83 -8.40
N GLN A 315 0.17 19.44 -7.20
CA GLN A 315 1.22 18.43 -7.02
C GLN A 315 0.79 17.05 -7.51
N LEU A 316 -0.45 16.60 -7.19
CA LEU A 316 -1.01 15.35 -7.70
C LEU A 316 -1.09 15.34 -9.24
N ASN A 317 -1.53 16.43 -9.86
CA ASN A 317 -1.58 16.56 -11.31
C ASN A 317 -0.18 16.47 -11.96
N ARG A 318 0.84 17.10 -11.33
CA ARG A 318 2.25 17.00 -11.74
C ARG A 318 2.78 15.57 -11.63
N LEU A 319 2.58 14.90 -10.50
CA LEU A 319 3.02 13.52 -10.27
C LEU A 319 2.32 12.53 -11.21
N ASN A 320 1.02 12.69 -11.44
CA ASN A 320 0.23 11.90 -12.40
C ASN A 320 0.79 12.04 -13.83
N SER A 321 1.17 13.25 -14.22
CA SER A 321 1.80 13.53 -15.53
C SER A 321 3.20 12.90 -15.64
N GLN A 322 4.00 12.93 -14.57
CA GLN A 322 5.29 12.23 -14.51
C GLN A 322 5.13 10.70 -14.58
N ILE A 323 4.19 10.13 -13.83
CA ILE A 323 3.89 8.69 -13.87
C ILE A 323 3.49 8.25 -15.28
N LYS A 324 2.63 9.02 -15.97
CA LYS A 324 2.25 8.76 -17.38
C LYS A 324 3.45 8.83 -18.32
N ALA A 325 4.35 9.81 -18.16
CA ALA A 325 5.58 9.89 -18.95
C ALA A 325 6.47 8.64 -18.74
N CYS A 326 6.71 8.25 -17.49
CA CYS A 326 7.50 7.06 -17.15
C CYS A 326 6.84 5.75 -17.65
N GLN A 327 5.51 5.66 -17.66
CA GLN A 327 4.77 4.53 -18.25
C GLN A 327 4.98 4.45 -19.77
N MET A 328 4.91 5.57 -20.49
CA MET A 328 5.16 5.63 -21.93
C MET A 328 6.62 5.29 -22.29
N GLU A 329 7.59 5.73 -21.47
CA GLU A 329 9.00 5.34 -21.62
C GLU A 329 9.22 3.85 -21.35
N LYS A 330 8.61 3.30 -20.28
CA LYS A 330 8.64 1.86 -20.01
C LYS A 330 8.06 1.06 -21.18
N GLU A 331 6.91 1.45 -21.71
CA GLU A 331 6.31 0.81 -22.88
C GLU A 331 7.21 0.87 -24.12
N LYS A 332 7.86 2.02 -24.35
CA LYS A 332 8.80 2.21 -25.47
C LYS A 332 10.01 1.29 -25.33
N LEU A 333 10.60 1.21 -24.13
CA LEU A 333 11.72 0.31 -23.82
C LEU A 333 11.30 -1.15 -23.95
N GLU A 334 10.13 -1.55 -23.45
CA GLU A 334 9.60 -2.91 -23.65
C GLU A 334 9.40 -3.25 -25.14
N LYS A 335 8.91 -2.31 -25.95
CA LYS A 335 8.74 -2.50 -27.40
C LYS A 335 10.08 -2.65 -28.11
N GLN A 336 11.09 -1.85 -27.74
CA GLN A 336 12.46 -1.99 -28.23
C GLN A 336 13.09 -3.32 -27.80
N LEU A 337 12.89 -3.75 -26.55
CA LEU A 337 13.37 -5.02 -26.02
C LEU A 337 12.74 -6.22 -26.76
N LYS A 338 11.42 -6.16 -27.01
CA LYS A 338 10.68 -7.15 -27.80
C LYS A 338 11.18 -7.21 -29.25
N GLN A 339 11.50 -6.07 -29.88
CA GLN A 339 12.11 -6.03 -31.22
C GLN A 339 13.55 -6.57 -31.24
N MET A 340 14.33 -6.39 -30.17
CA MET A 340 15.69 -6.90 -30.07
C MET A 340 15.73 -8.44 -29.93
N TYR A 341 14.85 -9.02 -29.11
CA TYR A 341 14.76 -10.47 -28.96
C TYR A 341 13.96 -11.17 -30.05
N PHE A 342 13.00 -10.49 -30.69
CA PHE A 342 12.22 -11.00 -31.82
C PHE A 342 12.29 -10.07 -33.04
N PRO A 343 13.44 -10.00 -33.75
CA PRO A 343 13.52 -9.28 -35.03
C PRO A 343 12.56 -9.91 -36.04
N THR A 344 11.57 -9.16 -36.50
CA THR A 344 10.51 -9.69 -37.38
C THR A 344 11.05 -9.93 -38.80
N CYS A 345 11.60 -11.11 -39.05
CA CYS A 345 11.96 -11.52 -40.40
C CYS A 345 10.68 -11.70 -41.23
N ASN A 346 10.60 -11.07 -42.40
CA ASN A 346 9.61 -11.42 -43.42
C ASN A 346 9.97 -12.71 -44.19
N CYS A 347 11.05 -13.39 -43.79
CA CYS A 347 11.27 -14.79 -44.11
C CYS A 347 10.39 -15.66 -43.19
N GLY A 348 9.64 -16.62 -43.77
CA GLY A 348 8.66 -17.46 -43.05
C GLY A 348 9.27 -18.53 -42.13
N LEU A 349 10.35 -18.21 -41.41
CA LEU A 349 11.03 -19.09 -40.47
C LEU A 349 10.76 -18.59 -39.05
N VAL A 350 10.01 -19.38 -38.28
CA VAL A 350 9.77 -19.11 -36.86
C VAL A 350 11.07 -19.32 -36.09
N PHE A 351 11.70 -18.22 -35.69
CA PHE A 351 12.80 -18.27 -34.74
C PHE A 351 12.25 -18.67 -33.36
N HIS A 352 12.44 -19.94 -33.00
CA HIS A 352 12.28 -20.38 -31.62
C HIS A 352 13.33 -19.68 -30.76
N LEU A 353 12.90 -18.74 -29.92
CA LEU A 353 13.79 -18.09 -28.96
C LEU A 353 14.32 -19.14 -27.99
N GLN A 354 15.64 -19.31 -27.93
CA GLN A 354 16.25 -20.20 -26.96
C GLN A 354 16.19 -19.55 -25.57
N ASP A 355 15.71 -20.31 -24.59
CA ASP A 355 15.48 -19.84 -23.22
C ASP A 355 16.81 -19.39 -22.57
N PRO A 356 16.93 -18.14 -22.05
CA PRO A 356 18.18 -17.61 -21.51
C PRO A 356 18.79 -18.37 -20.33
N TRP A 357 18.06 -19.32 -19.73
CA TRP A 357 18.44 -20.05 -18.52
C TRP A 357 19.26 -21.33 -18.76
N LEU A 358 19.71 -21.60 -19.98
CA LEU A 358 20.56 -22.76 -20.32
C LEU A 358 22.05 -22.37 -20.51
N PRO A 359 22.97 -22.79 -19.61
CA PRO A 359 24.39 -22.47 -19.74
C PRO A 359 25.07 -23.24 -20.90
N THR A 360 25.14 -22.63 -22.07
CA THR A 360 25.98 -23.12 -23.18
C THR A 360 27.46 -22.96 -22.81
N GLY A 361 28.23 -24.04 -22.90
CA GLY A 361 29.57 -24.13 -22.31
C GLY A 361 30.67 -23.37 -23.07
N ALA A 362 31.60 -22.81 -22.28
CA ALA A 362 33.03 -22.54 -22.56
C ALA A 362 33.46 -22.15 -23.99
N GLY A 363 33.95 -20.91 -24.18
CA GLY A 363 34.52 -20.52 -25.48
C GLY A 363 35.34 -19.22 -25.61
N ALA A 364 35.57 -18.41 -24.57
CA ALA A 364 36.32 -17.15 -24.73
C ALA A 364 37.22 -16.82 -23.52
N VAL A 365 38.55 -16.94 -23.69
CA VAL A 365 39.55 -16.48 -22.72
C VAL A 365 39.80 -14.98 -22.93
N GLN A 366 39.35 -14.15 -21.99
CA GLN A 366 39.67 -12.72 -21.99
C GLN A 366 40.59 -12.38 -20.82
N LYS A 367 41.90 -12.34 -21.09
CA LYS A 367 42.93 -11.95 -20.10
C LYS A 367 42.64 -10.53 -19.58
N ARG A 368 42.27 -10.39 -18.31
CA ARG A 368 42.35 -9.08 -17.64
C ARG A 368 43.84 -8.69 -17.50
N ARG A 369 44.17 -7.46 -17.87
CA ARG A 369 45.45 -6.83 -17.52
C ARG A 369 45.43 -6.47 -16.04
N GLU A 370 46.30 -7.09 -15.26
CA GLU A 370 46.69 -6.56 -13.96
C GLU A 370 47.33 -5.18 -14.15
N HIS A 371 47.07 -4.26 -13.23
CA HIS A 371 47.78 -2.99 -13.12
C HIS A 371 48.34 -2.91 -11.69
N PRO A 372 49.62 -2.55 -11.50
CA PRO A 372 50.23 -2.53 -10.18
C PRO A 372 49.71 -1.35 -9.35
N VAL A 373 49.50 -1.61 -8.05
CA VAL A 373 49.22 -0.57 -7.05
C VAL A 373 50.48 0.27 -6.85
N SER A 374 50.34 1.60 -6.87
CA SER A 374 51.39 2.53 -6.44
C SER A 374 51.18 2.92 -4.96
N PRO A 375 52.25 3.08 -4.17
CA PRO A 375 52.14 3.31 -2.73
C PRO A 375 51.65 4.73 -2.38
N GLN A 376 51.00 4.84 -1.22
CA GLN A 376 50.65 6.13 -0.62
C GLN A 376 51.90 6.87 -0.11
N LYS A 377 51.80 8.19 -0.06
CA LYS A 377 52.61 9.06 0.81
C LYS A 377 51.80 10.28 1.23
#